data_AF-A0A1Y0EN37-F1
#
_entry.id   AF-A0A1Y0EN37-F1
#
_cell.length_a   1.000
_cell.length_b   1.000
_cell.length_c   1.000
_cell.angle_alpha   90.00
_cell.angle_beta   90.00
_cell.angle_gamma   90.00
#
_symmetry.space_group_name_H-M   'P 1'
#
loop_
_entity.id
_entity.type
_entity.pdbx_description
1 polymer ?
#
loop_
_entity_poly.entity_id
_entity_poly.type
_entity_poly.pdbx_seq_one_letter_code
_entity_poly.pdbx_strand_id
1 'polypeptide(L)'
;MTSSHHQTFPARMSPTRAKVDALHVAWRHHFGAVPPLGHQLRHALPQRWLRVHHLPQARRHPETPGDWTEALARHNAVAAWLLGEAHAVWRIEVCTVQQAGERGWVRPMLHTEEWAEALRARQTRWLPHAHDEAIAAVLAERAGPMLWADLARGCVYAPYAGGADLICVDGAQRAHGLARFADWLSPHPSGL
;
A
#
# COMPACT_ATOMS: atom_id res chain seq x y z
N MET A 1 -51.51 4.25 -12.04
CA MET A 1 -50.71 5.29 -11.34
C MET A 1 -49.82 4.57 -10.33
N THR A 2 -48.58 4.28 -10.72
CA THR A 2 -47.57 3.68 -9.83
C THR A 2 -46.36 4.60 -9.84
N SER A 3 -46.25 5.39 -8.76
CA SER A 3 -45.13 6.29 -8.52
C SER A 3 -43.84 5.49 -8.40
N SER A 4 -42.88 5.74 -9.29
CA SER A 4 -41.49 5.35 -9.09
C SER A 4 -40.83 6.34 -8.14
N HIS A 5 -40.54 5.90 -6.92
CA HIS A 5 -39.64 6.61 -6.02
C HIS A 5 -38.22 6.54 -6.60
N HIS A 6 -37.80 7.58 -7.32
CA HIS A 6 -36.39 7.88 -7.49
C HIS A 6 -35.84 8.30 -6.13
N GLN A 7 -35.10 7.40 -5.48
CA GLN A 7 -34.21 7.79 -4.39
C GLN A 7 -33.07 8.62 -5.00
N THR A 8 -33.22 9.94 -4.91
CA THR A 8 -32.16 10.88 -5.23
C THR A 8 -31.11 10.79 -4.14
N PHE A 9 -29.98 10.13 -4.45
CA PHE A 9 -28.80 10.18 -3.60
C PHE A 9 -28.17 11.58 -3.69
N PRO A 10 -27.69 12.17 -2.58
CA PRO A 10 -27.05 13.48 -2.62
C PRO A 10 -25.73 13.38 -3.39
N ALA A 11 -25.53 14.28 -4.36
CA ALA A 11 -24.29 14.43 -5.12
C ALA A 11 -23.12 14.74 -4.16
N ARG A 12 -22.32 13.73 -3.81
CA ARG A 12 -21.15 13.87 -2.94
C ARG A 12 -19.88 13.84 -3.79
N MET A 13 -19.49 15.05 -4.21
CA MET A 13 -18.22 15.49 -4.83
C MET A 13 -17.21 14.38 -5.17
N SER A 14 -17.12 14.08 -6.47
CA SER A 14 -15.96 13.39 -7.07
C SER A 14 -14.66 14.17 -6.77
N PRO A 15 -13.51 13.50 -6.60
CA PRO A 15 -12.23 14.20 -6.43
C PRO A 15 -11.99 15.14 -7.63
N THR A 16 -11.58 16.38 -7.36
CA THR A 16 -11.29 17.34 -8.43
C THR A 16 -10.12 16.83 -9.27
N ARG A 17 -10.20 16.98 -10.60
CA ARG A 17 -9.14 16.62 -11.57
C ARG A 17 -7.74 17.08 -11.12
N ALA A 18 -7.65 18.25 -10.49
CA ALA A 18 -6.42 18.78 -9.90
C ALA A 18 -5.74 17.85 -8.86
N LYS A 19 -6.51 17.15 -8.01
CA LYS A 19 -5.94 16.20 -7.04
C LYS A 19 -5.38 14.95 -7.72
N VAL A 20 -6.01 14.52 -8.81
CA VAL A 20 -5.53 13.40 -9.63
C VAL A 20 -4.20 13.76 -10.29
N ASP A 21 -4.15 14.94 -10.90
CA ASP A 21 -2.94 15.44 -11.55
C ASP A 21 -1.79 15.62 -10.54
N ALA A 22 -2.08 16.14 -9.34
CA ALA A 22 -1.09 16.28 -8.28
C ALA A 22 -0.52 14.92 -7.80
N LEU A 23 -1.38 13.92 -7.56
CA LEU A 23 -0.95 12.57 -7.22
C LEU A 23 -0.07 11.98 -8.34
N HIS A 24 -0.51 12.10 -9.60
CA HIS A 24 0.21 11.55 -10.74
C HIS A 24 1.57 12.22 -10.95
N VAL A 25 1.65 13.55 -10.81
CA VAL A 25 2.92 14.30 -10.89
C VAL A 25 3.86 13.90 -9.76
N ALA A 26 3.37 13.88 -8.52
CA ALA A 26 4.19 13.49 -7.36
C ALA A 26 4.67 12.04 -7.46
N TRP A 27 3.83 11.12 -7.94
CA TRP A 27 4.23 9.73 -8.18
C TRP A 27 5.34 9.64 -9.23
N ARG A 28 5.14 10.28 -10.39
CA ARG A 28 6.11 10.25 -11.50
C ARG A 28 7.46 10.83 -11.12
N HIS A 29 7.48 11.82 -10.24
CA HIS A 29 8.71 12.43 -9.76
C HIS A 29 9.64 11.40 -9.06
N HIS A 30 9.07 10.49 -8.26
CA HIS A 30 9.87 9.53 -7.48
C HIS A 30 9.97 8.12 -8.08
N PHE A 31 8.96 7.72 -8.86
CA PHE A 31 8.80 6.33 -9.34
C PHE A 31 8.62 6.23 -10.86
N GLY A 32 8.66 7.35 -11.59
CA GLY A 32 8.52 7.37 -13.04
C GLY A 32 7.16 6.80 -13.51
N ALA A 33 7.20 5.93 -14.52
CA ALA A 33 6.00 5.28 -15.06
C ALA A 33 5.64 3.97 -14.37
N VAL A 34 6.39 3.54 -13.34
CA VAL A 34 6.16 2.29 -12.64
C VAL A 34 4.80 2.36 -11.92
N PRO A 35 3.89 1.40 -12.12
CA PRO A 35 2.62 1.41 -11.41
C PRO A 35 2.80 1.25 -9.89
N PRO A 36 1.84 1.75 -9.08
CA PRO A 36 1.87 1.66 -7.61
C PRO A 36 1.53 0.23 -7.13
N LEU A 37 2.40 -0.72 -7.46
CA LEU A 37 2.33 -2.11 -7.06
C LEU A 37 3.69 -2.50 -6.46
N GLY A 38 3.68 -3.03 -5.24
CA GLY A 38 4.91 -3.40 -4.52
C GLY A 38 5.83 -4.30 -5.35
N HIS A 39 5.27 -5.35 -5.96
CA HIS A 39 6.03 -6.27 -6.80
C HIS A 39 6.63 -5.61 -8.06
N GLN A 40 6.02 -4.58 -8.63
CA GLN A 40 6.61 -3.87 -9.78
C GLN A 40 7.68 -2.87 -9.33
N LEU A 41 7.44 -2.18 -8.21
CA LEU A 41 8.40 -1.25 -7.62
C LEU A 41 9.70 -1.95 -7.21
N ARG A 42 9.64 -3.14 -6.61
CA ARG A 42 10.86 -3.88 -6.25
C ARG A 42 11.73 -4.24 -7.46
N HIS A 43 11.10 -4.57 -8.60
CA HIS A 43 11.82 -4.90 -9.83
C HIS A 43 12.42 -3.65 -10.48
N ALA A 44 11.70 -2.53 -10.44
CA ALA A 44 12.17 -1.28 -11.02
C ALA A 44 13.21 -0.55 -10.15
N LEU A 45 13.18 -0.74 -8.82
CA LEU A 45 13.98 0.02 -7.85
C LEU A 45 14.74 -0.90 -6.87
N PRO A 46 15.52 -1.89 -7.34
CA PRO A 46 16.19 -2.86 -6.47
C PRO A 46 17.17 -2.22 -5.47
N GLN A 47 17.77 -1.08 -5.84
CA GLN A 47 18.71 -0.33 -4.99
C GLN A 47 18.04 0.36 -3.79
N ARG A 48 16.70 0.48 -3.81
CA ARG A 48 15.90 1.12 -2.76
C ARG A 48 15.01 0.12 -2.02
N TRP A 49 14.86 -1.07 -2.58
CA TRP A 49 13.94 -2.10 -2.10
C TRP A 49 14.54 -2.93 -0.96
N LEU A 50 13.71 -3.16 0.06
CA LEU A 50 13.91 -4.10 1.15
C LEU A 50 12.64 -4.94 1.33
N ARG A 51 12.80 -6.24 1.56
CA ARG A 51 11.72 -7.13 2.01
C ARG A 51 11.87 -7.46 3.48
N VAL A 52 10.75 -7.43 4.20
CA VAL A 52 10.67 -7.85 5.61
C VAL A 52 9.57 -8.89 5.79
N HIS A 53 9.81 -9.88 6.65
CA HIS A 53 8.83 -10.87 7.06
C HIS A 53 8.15 -10.45 8.36
N HIS A 54 6.83 -10.62 8.42
CA HIS A 54 6.05 -10.24 9.60
C HIS A 54 5.91 -11.38 10.62
N LEU A 55 6.28 -12.62 10.27
CA LEU A 55 6.37 -13.76 11.20
C LEU A 55 7.78 -14.38 11.18
N PRO A 56 8.19 -15.02 12.29
CA PRO A 56 9.36 -15.88 12.32
C PRO A 56 9.31 -16.97 11.25
N GLN A 57 10.50 -17.43 10.82
CA GLN A 57 10.65 -18.52 9.85
C GLN A 57 9.96 -18.24 8.50
N ALA A 58 9.72 -16.97 8.18
CA ALA A 58 9.03 -16.54 6.96
C ALA A 58 7.62 -17.17 6.77
N ARG A 59 6.93 -17.52 7.87
CA ARG A 59 5.53 -17.97 7.79
C ARG A 59 4.66 -16.92 7.11
N ARG A 60 3.78 -17.37 6.22
CA ARG A 60 2.98 -16.48 5.35
C ARG A 60 1.75 -15.90 6.04
N HIS A 61 1.06 -16.72 6.83
CA HIS A 61 -0.25 -16.38 7.39
C HIS A 61 -0.21 -16.43 8.92
N PRO A 62 -0.80 -15.42 9.58
CA PRO A 62 -1.08 -15.52 11.01
C PRO A 62 -2.19 -16.54 11.28
N GLU A 63 -1.94 -17.51 12.16
CA GLU A 63 -2.88 -18.59 12.47
C GLU A 63 -3.44 -18.48 13.88
N THR A 64 -2.66 -17.89 14.80
CA THR A 64 -3.05 -17.69 16.20
C THR A 64 -3.26 -16.22 16.52
N PRO A 65 -3.98 -15.87 17.61
CA PRO A 65 -4.05 -14.49 18.09
C PRO A 65 -2.66 -13.86 18.33
N GLY A 66 -1.71 -14.66 18.83
CA GLY A 66 -0.32 -14.22 19.01
C GLY A 66 0.38 -13.90 17.69
N ASP A 67 0.14 -14.69 16.64
CA ASP A 67 0.68 -14.39 15.31
C ASP A 67 0.12 -13.07 14.78
N TRP A 68 -1.17 -12.80 14.97
CA TRP A 68 -1.80 -11.54 14.54
C TRP A 68 -1.22 -10.34 15.27
N THR A 69 -1.02 -10.44 16.59
CA THR A 69 -0.38 -9.40 17.39
C THR A 69 1.04 -9.12 16.92
N GLU A 70 1.86 -10.16 16.72
CA GLU A 70 3.24 -10.04 16.24
C GLU A 70 3.28 -9.43 14.83
N ALA A 71 2.46 -9.94 13.92
CA ALA A 71 2.39 -9.45 12.54
C ALA A 71 2.07 -7.95 12.50
N LEU A 72 1.00 -7.52 13.16
CA LEU A 72 0.59 -6.12 13.21
C LEU A 72 1.65 -5.24 13.89
N ALA A 73 2.29 -5.72 14.97
CA ALA A 73 3.35 -4.98 15.63
C ALA A 73 4.55 -4.73 14.69
N ARG A 74 5.01 -5.75 13.96
CA ARG A 74 6.10 -5.60 12.98
C ARG A 74 5.72 -4.68 11.83
N HIS A 75 4.51 -4.81 11.30
CA HIS A 75 4.00 -3.94 10.24
C HIS A 75 3.96 -2.47 10.66
N ASN A 76 3.49 -2.20 11.89
CA ASN A 76 3.53 -0.85 12.45
C ASN A 76 4.97 -0.33 12.62
N ALA A 77 5.88 -1.16 13.12
CA ALA A 77 7.27 -0.77 13.33
C ALA A 77 8.00 -0.42 12.02
N VAL A 78 7.86 -1.24 10.98
CA VAL A 78 8.54 -0.99 9.69
C VAL A 78 7.94 0.22 8.98
N ALA A 79 6.62 0.38 9.02
CA ALA A 79 5.96 1.50 8.38
C ALA A 79 6.20 2.82 9.13
N ALA A 80 6.23 2.83 10.47
CA ALA A 80 6.61 4.01 11.24
C ALA A 80 8.05 4.46 10.95
N TRP A 81 8.99 3.51 10.87
CA TRP A 81 10.38 3.79 10.51
C TRP A 81 10.51 4.38 9.09
N LEU A 82 9.76 3.82 8.11
CA LEU A 82 9.86 4.24 6.72
C LEU A 82 9.09 5.54 6.44
N LEU A 83 7.82 5.58 6.85
CA LEU A 83 6.85 6.64 6.55
C LEU A 83 6.90 7.80 7.54
N GLY A 84 7.50 7.61 8.72
CA GLY A 84 7.46 8.59 9.80
C GLY A 84 6.09 8.62 10.51
N GLU A 85 6.10 8.93 11.79
CA GLU A 85 4.88 9.09 12.58
C GLU A 85 4.20 10.43 12.28
N ALA A 86 2.86 10.43 12.19
CA ALA A 86 2.01 11.57 11.86
C ALA A 86 2.24 12.20 10.47
N HIS A 87 3.12 11.65 9.65
CA HIS A 87 3.37 12.10 8.29
C HIS A 87 2.14 11.91 7.39
N ALA A 88 1.94 12.84 6.46
CA ALA A 88 0.91 12.72 5.44
C ALA A 88 1.33 11.65 4.42
N VAL A 89 0.44 10.69 4.17
CA VAL A 89 0.69 9.58 3.24
C VAL A 89 -0.51 9.37 2.34
N TRP A 90 -0.26 8.82 1.16
CA TRP A 90 -1.29 8.33 0.25
C TRP A 90 -1.49 6.83 0.50
N ARG A 91 -2.72 6.42 0.82
CA ARG A 91 -3.11 5.01 0.73
C ARG A 91 -3.63 4.74 -0.67
N ILE A 92 -3.00 3.80 -1.39
CA ILE A 92 -3.32 3.43 -2.77
C ILE A 92 -3.70 1.94 -2.78
N GLU A 93 -4.81 1.61 -3.42
CA GLU A 93 -5.43 0.28 -3.39
C GLU A 93 -5.80 -0.14 -4.81
N VAL A 94 -5.49 -1.37 -5.19
CA VAL A 94 -6.08 -2.00 -6.38
C VAL A 94 -7.47 -2.49 -6.03
N CYS A 95 -8.45 -2.13 -6.85
CA CYS A 95 -9.85 -2.50 -6.68
C CYS A 95 -10.51 -2.64 -8.06
N THR A 96 -11.72 -3.20 -8.11
CA THR A 96 -12.50 -3.16 -9.35
C THR A 96 -13.02 -1.74 -9.60
N VAL A 97 -13.31 -1.38 -10.85
CA VAL A 97 -13.94 -0.09 -11.18
C VAL A 97 -15.24 0.13 -10.40
N GLN A 98 -16.02 -0.94 -10.17
CA GLN A 98 -17.24 -0.91 -9.37
C GLN A 98 -16.95 -0.61 -7.88
N GLN A 99 -15.93 -1.26 -7.30
CA GLN A 99 -15.53 -1.05 -5.91
C GLN A 99 -14.89 0.32 -5.68
N ALA A 100 -14.23 0.85 -6.70
CA ALA A 100 -13.60 2.17 -6.63
C ALA A 100 -14.63 3.27 -6.31
N GLY A 101 -15.89 3.07 -6.74
CA GLY A 101 -17.01 4.00 -6.51
C GLY A 101 -16.71 5.42 -7.02
N GLU A 102 -17.50 6.41 -6.60
CA GLU A 102 -17.23 7.83 -6.87
C GLU A 102 -16.22 8.44 -5.89
N ARG A 103 -15.82 7.69 -4.85
CA ARG A 103 -15.01 8.17 -3.72
C ARG A 103 -13.59 7.64 -3.80
N GLY A 104 -12.72 8.47 -4.36
CA GLY A 104 -11.32 8.17 -4.59
C GLY A 104 -10.99 8.36 -6.06
N TRP A 105 -9.73 8.65 -6.36
CA TRP A 105 -9.25 8.64 -7.75
C TRP A 105 -9.37 7.23 -8.31
N VAL A 106 -9.72 7.07 -9.58
CA VAL A 106 -9.81 5.78 -10.28
C VAL A 106 -9.03 5.93 -11.57
N ARG A 107 -7.95 5.15 -11.76
CA ARG A 107 -7.32 5.03 -13.08
C ARG A 107 -7.32 3.56 -13.48
N PRO A 108 -7.90 3.21 -14.65
CA PRO A 108 -7.78 1.86 -15.18
C PRO A 108 -6.30 1.51 -15.27
N MET A 109 -5.91 0.42 -14.60
CA MET A 109 -4.54 -0.07 -14.60
C MET A 109 -4.37 -1.17 -15.65
N LEU A 110 -5.35 -2.07 -15.73
CA LEU A 110 -5.47 -3.18 -16.67
C LEU A 110 -6.96 -3.42 -16.98
N HIS A 111 -7.27 -3.70 -18.25
CA HIS A 111 -8.58 -4.22 -18.67
C HIS A 111 -8.35 -5.62 -19.21
N THR A 112 -8.85 -6.65 -18.52
CA THR A 112 -9.01 -7.98 -19.11
C THR A 112 -10.43 -8.07 -19.69
N GLU A 113 -10.70 -9.04 -20.56
CA GLU A 113 -12.05 -9.23 -21.12
C GLU A 113 -13.12 -9.46 -20.03
N GLU A 114 -12.71 -9.86 -18.82
CA GLU A 114 -13.58 -10.26 -17.71
C GLU A 114 -13.61 -9.26 -16.54
N TRP A 115 -12.59 -8.41 -16.35
CA TRP A 115 -12.55 -7.45 -15.25
C TRP A 115 -11.63 -6.24 -15.52
N ALA A 116 -12.07 -5.06 -15.06
CA ALA A 116 -11.26 -3.86 -15.08
C ALA A 116 -10.71 -3.57 -13.68
N GLU A 117 -9.38 -3.50 -13.55
CA GLU A 117 -8.72 -3.02 -12.34
C GLU A 117 -8.56 -1.51 -12.37
N ALA A 118 -8.80 -0.91 -11.22
CA ALA A 118 -8.58 0.48 -10.94
C ALA A 118 -7.72 0.67 -9.70
N LEU A 119 -7.01 1.79 -9.68
CA LEU A 119 -6.34 2.27 -8.48
C LEU A 119 -7.21 3.28 -7.76
N ARG A 120 -7.53 3.02 -6.49
CA ARG A 120 -8.16 3.96 -5.56
C ARG A 120 -7.12 4.58 -4.65
N ALA A 121 -7.11 5.91 -4.54
CA ALA A 121 -6.22 6.60 -3.61
C ALA A 121 -6.93 7.63 -2.74
N ARG A 122 -6.41 7.79 -1.53
CA ARG A 122 -6.76 8.90 -0.64
C ARG A 122 -5.59 9.32 0.23
N GLN A 123 -5.60 10.59 0.60
CA GLN A 123 -4.68 11.12 1.60
C GLN A 123 -5.12 10.71 3.00
N THR A 124 -4.15 10.38 3.83
CA THR A 124 -4.32 10.06 5.25
C THR A 124 -3.04 10.45 5.99
N ARG A 125 -2.92 10.04 7.25
CA ARG A 125 -1.69 10.13 8.03
C ARG A 125 -1.28 8.75 8.50
N TRP A 126 0.01 8.52 8.59
CA TRP A 126 0.50 7.34 9.28
C TRP A 126 0.47 7.60 10.79
N LEU A 127 -0.32 6.83 11.52
CA LEU A 127 -0.34 6.83 12.99
C LEU A 127 -0.25 5.37 13.44
N PRO A 128 0.39 5.06 14.57
CA PRO A 128 0.41 3.70 15.11
C PRO A 128 -1.00 3.13 15.19
N HIS A 129 -1.18 1.90 14.70
CA HIS A 129 -2.42 1.12 14.72
C HIS A 129 -3.59 1.66 13.87
N ALA A 130 -3.49 2.86 13.30
CA ALA A 130 -4.58 3.47 12.54
C ALA A 130 -4.92 2.74 11.24
N HIS A 131 -4.04 1.83 10.78
CA HIS A 131 -4.21 1.09 9.54
C HIS A 131 -4.29 -0.44 9.76
N ASP A 132 -4.40 -0.89 11.02
CA ASP A 132 -4.35 -2.32 11.37
C ASP A 132 -5.43 -3.14 10.68
N GLU A 133 -6.66 -2.63 10.56
CA GLU A 133 -7.74 -3.32 9.85
C GLU A 133 -7.41 -3.52 8.36
N ALA A 134 -6.86 -2.50 7.71
CA ALA A 134 -6.51 -2.58 6.30
C ALA A 134 -5.31 -3.50 6.06
N ILE A 135 -4.32 -3.45 6.95
CA ILE A 135 -3.17 -4.35 6.94
C ILE A 135 -3.66 -5.78 7.16
N ALA A 136 -4.48 -6.03 8.18
CA ALA A 136 -5.02 -7.36 8.46
C ALA A 136 -5.84 -7.93 7.29
N ALA A 137 -6.61 -7.08 6.59
CA ALA A 137 -7.32 -7.49 5.38
C ALA A 137 -6.38 -7.92 4.26
N VAL A 138 -5.24 -7.24 4.08
CA VAL A 138 -4.20 -7.63 3.10
C VAL A 138 -3.51 -8.94 3.51
N LEU A 139 -3.16 -9.10 4.79
CA LEU A 139 -2.49 -10.31 5.30
C LEU A 139 -3.39 -11.55 5.21
N ALA A 140 -4.69 -11.37 5.42
CA ALA A 140 -5.71 -12.40 5.26
C ALA A 140 -6.17 -12.59 3.81
N GLU A 141 -5.58 -11.87 2.85
CA GLU A 141 -5.96 -11.91 1.42
C GLU A 141 -7.45 -11.60 1.17
N ARG A 142 -8.07 -10.81 2.06
CA ARG A 142 -9.45 -10.31 1.96
C ARG A 142 -9.55 -8.95 1.26
N ALA A 143 -8.41 -8.32 0.97
CA ALA A 143 -8.29 -7.09 0.22
C ALA A 143 -7.31 -7.25 -0.95
N GLY A 144 -7.52 -6.47 -2.01
CA GLY A 144 -6.57 -6.37 -3.12
C GLY A 144 -5.24 -5.72 -2.69
N PRO A 145 -4.23 -5.74 -3.58
CA PRO A 145 -2.95 -5.09 -3.32
C PRO A 145 -3.11 -3.64 -2.85
N MET A 146 -2.40 -3.29 -1.79
CA MET A 146 -2.49 -1.98 -1.15
C MET A 146 -1.10 -1.50 -0.73
N LEU A 147 -0.87 -0.19 -0.83
CA LEU A 147 0.35 0.44 -0.35
C LEU A 147 0.08 1.81 0.27
N TRP A 148 1.05 2.27 1.06
CA TRP A 148 1.12 3.61 1.62
C TRP A 148 2.38 4.29 1.10
N ALA A 149 2.23 5.51 0.59
CA ALA A 149 3.33 6.27 0.01
C ALA A 149 3.45 7.65 0.65
N ASP A 150 4.63 8.00 1.15
CA ASP A 150 5.00 9.38 1.42
C ASP A 150 5.60 9.94 0.13
N LEU A 151 4.79 10.65 -0.65
CA LEU A 151 5.20 11.23 -1.94
C LEU A 151 5.96 12.55 -1.80
N ALA A 152 6.15 13.08 -0.59
CA ALA A 152 7.04 14.21 -0.38
C ALA A 152 8.50 13.74 -0.23
N ARG A 153 8.69 12.56 0.38
CA ARG A 153 10.02 11.92 0.52
C ARG A 153 10.30 10.86 -0.53
N GLY A 154 9.26 10.34 -1.17
CA GLY A 154 9.35 9.31 -2.19
C GLY A 154 9.56 7.90 -1.66
N CYS A 155 9.00 7.54 -0.51
CA CYS A 155 9.08 6.15 0.02
C CYS A 155 7.72 5.44 0.01
N VAL A 156 7.74 4.10 -0.04
CA VAL A 156 6.53 3.25 -0.15
C VAL A 156 6.61 2.06 0.79
N TYR A 157 5.55 1.83 1.55
CA TYR A 157 5.29 0.61 2.31
C TYR A 157 4.16 -0.17 1.65
N ALA A 158 4.41 -1.43 1.26
CA ALA A 158 3.45 -2.29 0.58
C ALA A 158 3.35 -3.65 1.29
N PRO A 159 2.37 -3.87 2.19
CA PRO A 159 2.16 -5.17 2.82
C PRO A 159 1.57 -6.20 1.84
N TYR A 160 1.79 -7.46 2.15
CA TYR A 160 1.17 -8.63 1.50
C TYR A 160 1.22 -9.84 2.45
N ALA A 161 0.57 -10.94 2.07
CA ALA A 161 0.64 -12.18 2.82
C ALA A 161 2.09 -12.67 2.93
N GLY A 162 2.62 -12.71 4.15
CA GLY A 162 3.99 -13.11 4.49
C GLY A 162 5.01 -12.00 4.69
N GLY A 163 4.65 -10.71 4.51
CA GLY A 163 5.58 -9.62 4.78
C GLY A 163 5.20 -8.28 4.18
N ALA A 164 6.21 -7.47 3.90
CA ALA A 164 6.06 -6.21 3.18
C ALA A 164 7.26 -5.91 2.29
N ASP A 165 6.99 -5.22 1.18
CA ASP A 165 8.01 -4.54 0.38
C ASP A 165 8.11 -3.10 0.86
N LEU A 166 9.34 -2.67 1.14
CA LEU A 166 9.68 -1.30 1.50
C LEU A 166 10.51 -0.70 0.36
N ILE A 167 10.04 0.41 -0.21
CA ILE A 167 10.82 1.23 -1.13
C ILE A 167 11.34 2.43 -0.35
N CYS A 168 12.61 2.39 0.00
CA CYS A 168 13.30 3.46 0.72
C CYS A 168 13.46 4.71 -0.15
N VAL A 169 13.70 5.86 0.47
CA VAL A 169 14.01 7.12 -0.21
C VAL A 169 15.24 6.94 -1.11
N ASP A 170 16.28 6.29 -0.60
CA ASP A 170 17.53 6.03 -1.30
C ASP A 170 18.21 4.73 -0.80
N GLY A 171 19.42 4.47 -1.31
CA GLY A 171 20.23 3.32 -0.91
C GLY A 171 20.77 3.39 0.52
N ALA A 172 20.94 4.59 1.09
CA ALA A 172 21.46 4.77 2.45
C ALA A 172 20.38 4.41 3.49
N GLN A 173 19.14 4.87 3.29
CA GLN A 173 18.01 4.46 4.11
C GLN A 173 17.75 2.95 3.98
N ARG A 174 17.91 2.38 2.77
CA ARG A 174 17.85 0.92 2.58
C ARG A 174 18.92 0.19 3.41
N ALA A 175 20.17 0.64 3.38
CA ALA A 175 21.25 0.04 4.15
C ALA A 175 20.98 0.11 5.67
N HIS A 176 20.43 1.23 6.14
CA HIS A 176 19.98 1.36 7.53
C HIS A 176 18.85 0.37 7.85
N GLY A 177 17.88 0.21 6.95
CA GLY A 177 16.77 -0.74 7.11
C GLY A 177 17.23 -2.19 7.19
N LEU A 178 18.20 -2.57 6.34
CA LEU A 178 18.83 -3.90 6.37
C LEU A 178 19.45 -4.21 7.74
N ALA A 179 20.18 -3.24 8.31
CA ALA A 179 20.79 -3.40 9.63
C ALA A 179 19.72 -3.43 10.75
N ARG A 180 18.74 -2.54 10.68
CA ARG A 180 17.70 -2.39 11.71
C ARG A 180 16.77 -3.59 11.82
N PHE A 181 16.42 -4.21 10.69
CA PHE A 181 15.45 -5.30 10.64
C PHE A 181 16.08 -6.64 10.29
N ALA A 182 17.36 -6.83 10.59
CA ALA A 182 18.13 -8.03 10.24
C ALA A 182 17.42 -9.33 10.63
N ASP A 183 16.83 -9.39 11.82
CA ASP A 183 16.09 -10.56 12.33
C ASP A 183 14.78 -10.85 11.59
N TRP A 184 14.31 -9.91 10.75
CA TRP A 184 13.06 -10.00 10.01
C TRP A 184 13.29 -10.19 8.50
N LEU A 185 14.53 -10.27 8.05
CA LEU A 185 14.86 -10.46 6.63
C LEU A 185 14.80 -11.93 6.22
N SER A 186 14.64 -12.18 4.92
CA SER A 186 14.85 -13.52 4.37
C SER A 186 16.32 -13.90 4.57
N PRO A 187 16.62 -15.13 5.03
CA PRO A 187 17.99 -15.64 5.04
C PRO A 187 18.52 -15.92 3.63
N HIS A 188 17.65 -15.89 2.61
CA HIS A 188 18.05 -16.16 1.23
C HIS A 188 18.83 -14.97 0.64
N PRO A 189 19.95 -15.18 -0.08
CA PRO A 189 20.81 -14.10 -0.60
C PRO A 189 20.10 -13.10 -1.53
N SER A 190 19.05 -13.53 -2.23
CA SER A 190 18.26 -12.65 -3.10
C SER A 190 17.25 -11.78 -2.35
N GLY A 191 17.04 -12.02 -1.05
CA GLY A 191 15.96 -11.41 -0.27
C GLY A 191 14.56 -11.89 -0.65
N LEU A 192 14.43 -12.86 -1.58
CA LEU A 192 13.17 -13.52 -1.93
C LEU A 192 12.90 -14.75 -1.06
#